data_AF-A0AAD8VPG3-F1
#
_entry.id   AF-A0AAD8VPG3-F1
#
_cell.length_a   1.000
_cell.length_b   1.000
_cell.length_c   1.000
_cell.angle_alpha   90.00
_cell.angle_beta   90.00
_cell.angle_gamma   90.00
#
_symmetry.space_group_name_H-M   'P 1'
#
loop_
_entity.id
_entity.type
_entity.pdbx_description
1 polymer ?
#
loop_
_entity_poly.entity_id
_entity_poly.type
_entity_poly.pdbx_seq_one_letter_code
_entity_poly.pdbx_strand_id
1 'polypeptide(L)'
;MSSVGGTSEQPSASAIVAPVVGSGSHILRIEGYSATKGLGNGEYIKSERFVAGGHRWYLYYYPDSFDHGEASDSISFRLVYDDVHNVQAKFTISLLDQAGNPVPSYSHTSKSEYYKGFQWSEGYGVIKRSELEGSAYLKDDAFTLRCDVILVKNVFTKTIPVPEALSGVVKQEK
;
A
#
# COMPACT_ATOMS: atom_id res chain seq x y z
N MET A 1 -53.68 36.45 19.95
CA MET A 1 -52.82 36.63 18.75
C MET A 1 -51.43 36.98 19.25
N SER A 2 -50.32 36.33 18.93
CA SER A 2 -50.00 35.13 18.18
C SER A 2 -48.64 34.67 18.73
N SER A 3 -48.46 33.37 18.91
CA SER A 3 -47.20 32.77 19.37
C SER A 3 -46.12 32.98 18.31
N VAL A 4 -44.99 33.58 18.70
CA VAL A 4 -43.77 33.62 17.89
C VAL A 4 -43.12 32.24 18.02
N GLY A 5 -43.35 31.39 17.02
CA GLY A 5 -42.67 30.11 16.90
C GLY A 5 -41.21 30.34 16.53
N GLY A 6 -40.30 30.14 17.48
CA GLY A 6 -38.88 30.03 17.18
C GLY A 6 -38.65 28.80 16.30
N THR A 7 -38.23 29.01 15.06
CA THR A 7 -37.80 27.92 14.19
C THR A 7 -36.50 27.35 14.75
N SER A 8 -36.57 26.22 15.44
CA SER A 8 -35.36 25.45 15.74
C SER A 8 -34.81 24.94 14.41
N GLU A 9 -33.67 25.49 13.96
CA GLU A 9 -32.98 24.94 12.79
C GLU A 9 -32.60 23.50 13.09
N GLN A 10 -33.12 22.57 12.28
CA GLN A 10 -32.73 21.17 12.40
C GLN A 10 -31.27 21.03 11.94
N PRO A 11 -30.46 20.20 12.62
CA PRO A 11 -29.09 19.95 12.20
C PRO A 11 -29.06 19.38 10.78
N SER A 12 -28.08 19.80 10.00
CA SER A 12 -27.79 19.21 8.68
C SER A 12 -26.58 18.27 8.78
N ALA A 13 -26.45 17.35 7.83
CA ALA A 13 -25.33 16.42 7.78
C ALA A 13 -24.80 16.21 6.36
N SER A 14 -23.51 15.92 6.26
CA SER A 14 -22.83 15.57 5.01
C SER A 14 -21.74 14.52 5.26
N ALA A 15 -21.32 13.84 4.21
CA ALA A 15 -20.25 12.85 4.22
C ALA A 15 -19.16 13.22 3.20
N ILE A 16 -17.90 13.00 3.58
CA ILE A 16 -16.74 12.95 2.69
C ILE A 16 -16.49 11.48 2.37
N VAL A 17 -16.59 11.11 1.09
CA VAL A 17 -16.51 9.72 0.64
C VAL A 17 -15.23 9.51 -0.16
N ALA A 18 -14.40 8.57 0.28
CA ALA A 18 -13.23 8.08 -0.45
C ALA A 18 -13.52 6.65 -0.96
N PRO A 19 -14.12 6.50 -2.15
CA PRO A 19 -14.56 5.19 -2.63
C PRO A 19 -13.38 4.28 -2.99
N VAL A 20 -13.38 3.07 -2.42
CA VAL A 20 -12.53 1.95 -2.87
C VAL A 20 -13.28 1.23 -3.99
N VAL A 21 -12.62 1.08 -5.13
CA VAL A 21 -13.23 0.47 -6.34
C VAL A 21 -12.67 -0.89 -6.68
N GLY A 22 -11.60 -1.28 -6.01
CA GLY A 22 -11.00 -2.60 -6.13
C GLY A 22 -9.90 -2.76 -5.10
N SER A 23 -9.64 -3.99 -4.71
CA SER A 23 -8.49 -4.33 -3.88
C SER A 23 -7.94 -5.69 -4.26
N GLY A 24 -6.74 -6.00 -3.78
CA GLY A 24 -6.14 -7.32 -3.93
C GLY A 24 -4.79 -7.36 -3.23
N SER A 25 -4.23 -8.55 -3.12
CA SER A 25 -2.94 -8.77 -2.47
C SER A 25 -2.08 -9.74 -3.27
N HIS A 26 -0.77 -9.58 -3.19
CA HIS A 26 0.21 -10.49 -3.77
C HIS A 26 1.27 -10.84 -2.74
N ILE A 27 1.63 -12.12 -2.65
CA ILE A 27 2.70 -12.59 -1.79
C ILE A 27 3.88 -12.93 -2.69
N LEU A 28 5.02 -12.29 -2.44
CA LEU A 28 6.27 -12.51 -3.15
C LEU A 28 7.26 -13.16 -2.19
N ARG A 29 7.73 -14.36 -2.54
CA ARG A 29 8.80 -15.05 -1.82
C ARG A 29 10.09 -14.90 -2.63
N ILE A 30 11.15 -14.46 -1.97
CA ILE A 30 12.50 -14.44 -2.52
C ILE A 30 13.20 -15.68 -1.98
N GLU A 31 13.67 -16.53 -2.89
CA GLU A 31 14.41 -17.76 -2.58
C GLU A 31 15.83 -17.63 -3.14
N GLY A 32 16.82 -18.13 -2.41
CA GLY A 32 18.21 -17.96 -2.79
C GLY A 32 18.69 -16.51 -2.61
N TYR A 33 18.21 -15.81 -1.58
CA TYR A 33 18.52 -14.41 -1.30
C TYR A 33 20.04 -14.12 -1.36
N SER A 34 20.86 -15.04 -0.88
CA SER A 34 22.31 -14.89 -0.92
C SER A 34 22.85 -14.66 -2.34
N ALA A 35 22.25 -15.31 -3.35
CA ALA A 35 22.62 -15.22 -4.75
C ALA A 35 22.03 -14.02 -5.49
N THR A 36 21.04 -13.32 -4.90
CA THR A 36 20.47 -12.12 -5.51
C THR A 36 21.29 -10.87 -5.24
N LYS A 37 22.24 -10.91 -4.29
CA LYS A 37 23.08 -9.78 -3.88
C LYS A 37 24.15 -9.45 -4.92
N GLY A 38 24.66 -8.22 -4.87
CA GLY A 38 25.75 -7.78 -5.75
C GLY A 38 25.30 -7.54 -7.19
N LEU A 39 24.00 -7.33 -7.39
CA LEU A 39 23.41 -6.94 -8.66
C LEU A 39 23.78 -5.49 -9.01
N GLY A 40 23.95 -4.63 -8.01
CA GLY A 40 24.29 -3.23 -8.15
C GLY A 40 23.14 -2.29 -7.77
N ASN A 41 23.50 -1.08 -7.33
CA ASN A 41 22.53 -0.09 -6.87
C ASN A 41 21.59 0.35 -8.01
N GLY A 42 20.28 0.27 -7.75
CA GLY A 42 19.22 0.57 -8.70
C GLY A 42 18.99 -0.49 -9.78
N GLU A 43 19.77 -1.57 -9.79
CA GLU A 43 19.46 -2.77 -10.55
C GLU A 43 18.40 -3.61 -9.82
N TYR A 44 17.53 -4.29 -10.57
CA TYR A 44 16.39 -5.00 -10.01
C TYR A 44 16.11 -6.33 -10.65
N ILE A 45 15.46 -7.19 -9.86
CA ILE A 45 14.84 -8.43 -10.32
C ILE A 45 13.33 -8.19 -10.35
N LYS A 46 12.72 -8.54 -11.47
CA LYS A 46 11.29 -8.37 -11.70
C LYS A 46 10.51 -9.61 -11.22
N SER A 47 9.44 -9.40 -10.45
CA SER A 47 8.52 -10.48 -10.09
C SER A 47 7.71 -10.96 -11.28
N GLU A 48 7.08 -12.12 -11.13
CA GLU A 48 5.99 -12.51 -12.03
C GLU A 48 4.83 -11.52 -11.96
N ARG A 49 4.06 -11.48 -13.05
CA ARG A 49 2.90 -10.59 -13.17
C ARG A 49 1.80 -11.03 -12.21
N PHE A 50 1.15 -10.08 -11.53
CA PHE A 50 -0.02 -10.37 -10.70
C PHE A 50 -1.19 -9.43 -10.99
N VAL A 51 -2.37 -9.81 -10.49
CA VAL A 51 -3.61 -9.04 -10.62
C VAL A 51 -4.09 -8.63 -9.24
N ALA A 52 -4.35 -7.34 -9.06
CA ALA A 52 -4.93 -6.77 -7.85
C ALA A 52 -5.85 -5.60 -8.21
N GLY A 53 -7.04 -5.55 -7.59
CA GLY A 53 -8.06 -4.55 -7.91
C GLY A 53 -8.58 -4.62 -9.35
N GLY A 54 -8.39 -5.73 -10.07
CA GLY A 54 -8.74 -5.88 -11.48
C GLY A 54 -7.68 -5.35 -12.46
N HIS A 55 -6.53 -4.90 -11.95
CA HIS A 55 -5.44 -4.35 -12.76
C HIS A 55 -4.17 -5.17 -12.61
N ARG A 56 -3.24 -4.92 -13.52
CA ARG A 56 -2.03 -5.70 -13.73
C ARG A 56 -0.79 -5.01 -13.17
N TRP A 57 0.02 -5.76 -12.43
CA TRP A 57 1.15 -5.21 -11.67
C TRP A 57 2.36 -6.15 -11.70
N TYR A 58 3.53 -5.58 -11.38
CA TYR A 58 4.75 -6.27 -10.98
C TYR A 58 5.33 -5.65 -9.72
N LEU A 59 6.20 -6.38 -9.03
CA LEU A 59 7.15 -5.83 -8.06
C LEU A 59 8.54 -5.85 -8.67
N TYR A 60 9.26 -4.73 -8.55
CA TYR A 60 10.70 -4.71 -8.74
C TYR A 60 11.37 -4.86 -7.38
N TYR A 61 12.25 -5.84 -7.26
CA TYR A 61 13.07 -6.15 -6.10
C TYR A 61 14.48 -5.62 -6.31
N TYR A 62 14.92 -4.72 -5.44
CA TYR A 62 16.25 -4.12 -5.46
C TYR A 62 17.06 -4.66 -4.27
N PRO A 63 17.93 -5.65 -4.49
CA PRO A 63 18.69 -6.31 -3.42
C PRO A 63 19.78 -5.41 -2.82
N ASP A 64 20.28 -4.44 -3.60
CA ASP A 64 21.41 -3.59 -3.20
C ASP A 64 21.03 -2.16 -2.83
N SER A 65 20.08 -1.55 -3.53
CA SER A 65 19.32 -0.35 -3.12
C SER A 65 18.46 0.09 -4.31
N PHE A 66 17.47 0.94 -4.08
CA PHE A 66 16.80 1.67 -5.17
C PHE A 66 17.61 2.90 -5.64
N ASP A 67 18.33 3.56 -4.73
CA ASP A 67 19.03 4.81 -5.01
C ASP A 67 20.40 4.57 -5.65
N HIS A 68 20.66 5.24 -6.77
CA HIS A 68 21.92 5.17 -7.51
C HIS A 68 23.04 6.02 -6.90
N GLY A 69 22.75 6.94 -5.96
CA GLY A 69 23.70 7.92 -5.44
C GLY A 69 24.18 7.67 -4.01
N GLU A 70 23.26 7.34 -3.10
CA GLU A 70 23.59 7.17 -1.67
C GLU A 70 23.86 5.71 -1.31
N ALA A 71 24.80 5.49 -0.39
CA ALA A 71 25.16 4.18 0.16
C ALA A 71 24.07 3.67 1.13
N SER A 72 22.85 3.48 0.63
CA SER A 72 21.80 2.78 1.36
C SER A 72 22.06 1.28 1.27
N ASP A 73 22.14 0.57 2.41
CA ASP A 73 22.16 -0.90 2.43
C ASP A 73 20.74 -1.51 2.35
N SER A 74 19.72 -0.67 2.13
CA SER A 74 18.33 -1.06 2.25
C SER A 74 17.89 -1.92 1.08
N ILE A 75 17.26 -3.05 1.41
CA ILE A 75 16.51 -3.86 0.46
C ILE A 75 15.22 -3.13 0.13
N SER A 76 15.04 -2.80 -1.16
CA SER A 76 13.94 -1.95 -1.61
C SER A 76 13.00 -2.67 -2.57
N PHE A 77 11.75 -2.23 -2.57
CA PHE A 77 10.72 -2.72 -3.50
C PHE A 77 9.94 -1.58 -4.13
N ARG A 78 9.51 -1.79 -5.36
CA ARG A 78 8.69 -0.84 -6.11
C ARG A 78 7.50 -1.55 -6.75
N LEU A 79 6.31 -1.02 -6.54
CA LEU A 79 5.11 -1.44 -7.27
C LEU A 79 5.10 -0.79 -8.66
N VAL A 80 4.99 -1.62 -9.69
CA VAL A 80 5.00 -1.20 -11.09
C VAL A 80 3.69 -1.59 -11.76
N TYR A 81 3.13 -0.64 -12.49
CA TYR A 81 1.87 -0.82 -13.18
C TYR A 81 2.07 -1.33 -14.61
N ASP A 82 1.28 -2.34 -15.00
CA ASP A 82 1.37 -3.03 -16.29
C ASP A 82 0.01 -3.13 -16.97
N ASP A 83 -0.72 -2.02 -17.01
CA ASP A 83 -2.02 -1.98 -17.66
C ASP A 83 -2.26 -0.72 -18.49
N VAL A 84 -3.40 -0.70 -19.18
CA VAL A 84 -3.73 0.35 -20.16
C VAL A 84 -4.53 1.51 -19.59
N HIS A 85 -5.16 1.33 -18.43
CA HIS A 85 -6.04 2.32 -17.81
C HIS A 85 -5.26 3.22 -16.84
N ASN A 86 -5.79 4.40 -16.55
CA ASN A 86 -5.24 5.24 -15.49
C ASN A 86 -5.92 4.90 -14.17
N VAL A 87 -5.13 4.66 -13.12
CA VAL A 87 -5.65 4.32 -11.80
C VAL A 87 -4.92 5.09 -10.71
N GLN A 88 -5.64 5.44 -9.65
CA GLN A 88 -5.03 5.89 -8.41
C GLN A 88 -5.05 4.70 -7.45
N ALA A 89 -3.88 4.34 -6.93
CA ALA A 89 -3.75 3.20 -6.04
C ALA A 89 -3.00 3.59 -4.76
N LYS A 90 -3.54 3.15 -3.63
CA LYS A 90 -2.81 3.03 -2.38
C LYS A 90 -2.27 1.61 -2.32
N PHE A 91 -1.01 1.45 -1.95
CA PHE A 91 -0.43 0.13 -1.75
C PHE A 91 0.38 0.08 -0.46
N THR A 92 0.48 -1.12 0.09
CA THR A 92 1.28 -1.42 1.27
C THR A 92 2.18 -2.60 0.95
N ILE A 93 3.49 -2.46 1.16
CA ILE A 93 4.45 -3.57 1.08
C ILE A 93 4.91 -3.88 2.49
N SER A 94 4.76 -5.12 2.90
CA SER A 94 5.07 -5.61 4.24
C SER A 94 5.95 -6.83 4.18
N LEU A 95 7.06 -6.83 4.93
CA LEU A 95 7.76 -8.06 5.26
C LEU A 95 6.84 -8.97 6.08
N LEU A 96 6.89 -10.27 5.84
CA LEU A 96 6.14 -11.26 6.60
C LEU A 96 7.03 -11.98 7.62
N ASP A 97 6.45 -12.26 8.79
CA ASP A 97 7.05 -13.20 9.74
C ASP A 97 6.90 -14.65 9.28
N GLN A 98 7.48 -15.59 10.04
CA GLN A 98 7.44 -17.02 9.73
C GLN A 98 6.03 -17.64 9.85
N ALA A 99 5.08 -16.92 10.46
CA ALA A 99 3.67 -17.31 10.52
C ALA A 99 2.84 -16.67 9.37
N GLY A 100 3.47 -15.88 8.51
CA GLY A 100 2.82 -15.20 7.38
C GLY A 100 2.13 -13.89 7.76
N ASN A 101 2.37 -13.33 8.95
CA ASN A 101 1.79 -12.06 9.36
C ASN A 101 2.67 -10.87 8.94
N PRO A 102 2.07 -9.75 8.51
CA PRO A 102 2.81 -8.52 8.26
C PRO A 102 3.57 -8.04 9.50
N VAL A 103 4.85 -7.67 9.35
CA VAL A 103 5.65 -7.05 10.39
C VAL A 103 5.49 -5.53 10.31
N PRO A 104 4.83 -4.86 11.27
CA PRO A 104 4.46 -3.45 11.12
C PRO A 104 5.65 -2.49 10.98
N SER A 105 6.79 -2.79 11.63
CA SER A 105 8.02 -1.98 11.52
C SER A 105 8.67 -2.05 10.15
N TYR A 106 8.40 -3.12 9.40
CA TYR A 106 8.90 -3.37 8.04
C TYR A 106 7.75 -3.36 7.04
N SER A 107 6.80 -2.45 7.26
CA SER A 107 5.65 -2.20 6.40
C SER A 107 5.66 -0.75 5.93
N HIS A 108 5.60 -0.55 4.63
CA HIS A 108 5.55 0.77 4.03
C HIS A 108 4.27 0.95 3.22
N THR A 109 3.61 2.09 3.38
CA THR A 109 2.38 2.41 2.66
C THR A 109 2.55 3.69 1.87
N SER A 110 2.24 3.63 0.57
CA SER A 110 2.29 4.79 -0.32
C SER A 110 1.01 4.87 -1.15
N LYS A 111 0.77 6.06 -1.72
CA LYS A 111 -0.34 6.32 -2.64
C LYS A 111 0.23 7.02 -3.85
N SER A 112 -0.07 6.49 -5.03
CA SER A 112 0.42 7.06 -6.29
C SER A 112 -0.61 6.93 -7.41
N GLU A 113 -0.39 7.69 -8.46
CA GLU A 113 -1.17 7.63 -9.70
C GLU A 113 -0.38 6.86 -10.75
N TYR A 114 -1.05 5.92 -11.39
CA TYR A 114 -0.45 4.99 -12.32
C TYR A 114 -1.11 5.14 -13.69
N TYR A 115 -0.26 5.30 -14.70
CA TYR A 115 -0.64 5.50 -16.09
C TYR A 115 0.15 4.53 -16.96
N LYS A 116 -0.41 4.17 -18.11
CA LYS A 116 0.30 3.32 -19.08
C LYS A 116 1.60 4.00 -19.53
N GLY A 117 2.74 3.34 -19.33
CA GLY A 117 4.05 3.84 -19.75
C GLY A 117 4.65 4.96 -18.89
N PHE A 118 4.00 5.33 -17.78
CA PHE A 118 4.49 6.34 -16.85
C PHE A 118 4.84 5.67 -15.50
N GLN A 119 6.13 5.62 -15.18
CA GLN A 119 6.67 4.91 -14.01
C GLN A 119 7.29 5.91 -13.04
N TRP A 120 6.47 6.68 -12.32
CA TRP A 120 6.93 7.64 -11.29
C TRP A 120 6.69 7.15 -9.85
N SER A 121 6.41 5.85 -9.63
CA SER A 121 6.37 5.33 -8.26
C SER A 121 7.78 5.32 -7.67
N GLU A 122 8.03 5.79 -6.46
CA GLU A 122 9.36 5.63 -5.87
C GLU A 122 9.58 4.19 -5.41
N GLY A 123 10.82 3.72 -5.41
CA GLY A 123 11.19 2.49 -4.70
C GLY A 123 11.31 2.78 -3.20
N TYR A 124 10.86 1.86 -2.37
CA TYR A 124 10.84 2.04 -0.92
C TYR A 124 11.72 1.00 -0.25
N GLY A 125 12.65 1.47 0.59
CA GLY A 125 13.44 0.61 1.47
C GLY A 125 12.54 -0.01 2.52
N VAL A 126 12.44 -1.34 2.50
CA VAL A 126 11.61 -2.10 3.43
C VAL A 126 12.37 -2.44 4.70
N ILE A 127 13.64 -2.84 4.56
CA ILE A 127 14.50 -3.28 5.65
C ILE A 127 15.97 -3.11 5.28
N LYS A 128 16.81 -2.77 6.25
CA LYS A 128 18.27 -2.77 6.07
C LYS A 128 18.78 -4.18 5.86
N ARG A 129 19.80 -4.36 5.03
CA ARG A 129 20.38 -5.69 4.78
C ARG A 129 20.83 -6.35 6.07
N SER A 130 21.62 -5.64 6.86
CA SER A 130 22.14 -6.13 8.15
C SER A 130 21.04 -6.55 9.12
N GLU A 131 19.90 -5.84 9.13
CA GLU A 131 18.74 -6.20 9.94
C GLU A 131 18.05 -7.46 9.43
N LEU A 132 17.85 -7.60 8.11
CA LEU A 132 17.26 -8.80 7.53
C LEU A 132 18.12 -10.03 7.83
N GLU A 133 19.43 -9.94 7.57
CA GLU A 133 20.40 -11.03 7.76
C GLU A 133 20.56 -11.43 9.23
N GLY A 134 20.35 -10.50 10.17
CA GLY A 134 20.34 -10.77 11.61
C GLY A 134 18.99 -11.19 12.19
N SER A 135 17.91 -11.16 11.38
CA SER A 135 16.55 -11.42 11.84
C SER A 135 16.11 -12.88 11.65
N ALA A 136 15.01 -13.24 12.31
CA ALA A 136 14.31 -14.50 12.05
C ALA A 136 13.47 -14.48 10.75
N TYR A 137 13.41 -13.35 10.02
CA TYR A 137 12.61 -13.23 8.80
C TYR A 137 13.30 -13.86 7.59
N LEU A 138 14.63 -13.88 7.58
CA LEU A 138 15.43 -14.64 6.63
C LEU A 138 15.63 -16.05 7.16
N LYS A 139 15.05 -17.05 6.51
CA LYS A 139 15.15 -18.46 6.89
C LYS A 139 15.37 -19.31 5.65
N ASP A 140 16.31 -20.25 5.74
CA ASP A 140 16.65 -21.16 4.65
C ASP A 140 16.97 -20.40 3.34
N ASP A 141 17.73 -19.30 3.48
CA ASP A 141 18.09 -18.36 2.41
C ASP A 141 16.88 -17.75 1.66
N ALA A 142 15.76 -17.58 2.37
CA ALA A 142 14.53 -17.04 1.81
C ALA A 142 13.80 -16.11 2.78
N PHE A 143 13.10 -15.13 2.22
CA PHE A 143 12.20 -14.23 2.95
C PHE A 143 10.98 -13.91 2.10
N THR A 144 9.90 -13.43 2.72
CA THR A 144 8.62 -13.25 2.05
C THR A 144 8.03 -11.87 2.34
N LEU A 145 7.41 -11.27 1.34
CA LEU A 145 6.67 -10.02 1.47
C LEU A 145 5.24 -10.19 0.99
N ARG A 146 4.37 -9.33 1.49
CA ARG A 146 3.02 -9.12 0.99
C ARG A 146 2.89 -7.71 0.44
N CYS A 147 2.30 -7.58 -0.73
CA CYS A 147 1.89 -6.32 -1.32
C CYS A 147 0.36 -6.27 -1.37
N ASP A 148 -0.25 -5.38 -0.60
CA ASP A 148 -1.67 -5.07 -0.67
C ASP A 148 -1.88 -3.85 -1.57
N VAL A 149 -2.85 -3.92 -2.49
CA VAL A 149 -3.19 -2.84 -3.43
C VAL A 149 -4.66 -2.50 -3.27
N ILE A 150 -4.96 -1.21 -3.15
CA ILE A 150 -6.29 -0.65 -3.02
C ILE A 150 -6.45 0.45 -4.07
N LEU A 151 -7.39 0.25 -4.98
CA LEU A 151 -7.77 1.25 -5.97
C LEU A 151 -8.77 2.21 -5.38
N VAL A 152 -8.46 3.50 -5.50
CA VAL A 152 -9.30 4.59 -5.00
C VAL A 152 -9.74 5.46 -6.16
N LYS A 153 -10.97 5.96 -6.07
CA LYS A 153 -11.45 7.05 -6.94
C LYS A 153 -11.36 8.39 -6.20
N ASN A 154 -11.61 9.47 -6.93
CA ASN A 154 -11.64 10.82 -6.37
C ASN A 154 -12.59 10.91 -5.17
N VAL A 155 -12.12 11.61 -4.15
CA VAL A 155 -12.92 11.92 -2.97
C VAL A 155 -14.03 12.89 -3.38
N PHE A 156 -15.26 12.64 -2.91
CA PHE A 156 -16.40 13.53 -3.16
C PHE A 156 -17.23 13.74 -1.91
N THR A 157 -18.05 14.78 -1.91
CA THR A 157 -18.97 15.09 -0.81
C THR A 157 -20.41 14.80 -1.21
N LYS A 158 -21.22 14.36 -0.24
CA LYS A 158 -22.67 14.23 -0.41
C LYS A 158 -23.40 14.67 0.86
N THR A 159 -24.57 15.26 0.72
CA THR A 159 -25.50 15.46 1.85
C THR A 159 -26.06 14.11 2.27
N ILE A 160 -26.21 13.89 3.57
CA ILE A 160 -26.80 12.67 4.14
C ILE A 160 -27.82 13.00 5.22
N PRO A 161 -28.76 12.09 5.54
CA PRO A 161 -29.61 12.24 6.71
C PRO A 161 -28.81 12.27 8.02
N VAL A 162 -29.21 13.10 8.98
CA VAL A 162 -28.57 13.17 10.31
C VAL A 162 -28.48 11.80 11.01
N PRO A 163 -29.50 10.91 10.95
CA PRO A 163 -29.38 9.58 11.54
C PRO A 163 -28.26 8.73 10.92
N GLU A 164 -28.00 8.86 9.61
CA GLU A 164 -26.90 8.15 8.93
C GLU A 164 -25.54 8.62 9.46
N ALA A 165 -25.38 9.93 9.67
CA ALA A 165 -24.13 10.53 10.17
C ALA A 165 -23.76 10.05 11.58
N LEU A 166 -24.75 9.71 12.40
CA LEU A 166 -24.56 9.30 13.80
C LEU A 166 -24.47 7.78 13.98
N SER A 167 -24.78 6.98 12.94
CA SER A 167 -24.85 5.51 13.02
C SER A 167 -23.50 4.80 13.26
N GLY A 168 -22.37 5.49 13.06
CA GLY A 168 -21.01 4.93 13.23
C GLY A 168 -20.31 5.25 14.55
N VAL A 169 -20.89 6.11 15.41
CA VAL A 169 -20.22 6.60 16.64
C VAL A 169 -20.46 5.68 17.86
N VAL A 170 -21.41 4.75 17.81
CA VAL A 170 -21.90 3.99 18.98
C VAL A 170 -21.18 2.65 19.20
N LYS A 171 -19.98 2.43 18.67
CA LYS A 171 -19.18 1.22 18.94
C LYS A 171 -17.76 1.52 19.42
N GLN A 172 -17.65 2.27 20.52
CA GLN A 172 -16.51 2.16 21.44
C GLN A 172 -17.00 2.40 22.88
N GLU A 173 -17.58 1.36 23.48
CA GLU A 173 -17.46 1.11 24.92
C GLU A 173 -17.22 -0.39 25.11
N LYS A 174 -15.97 -0.74 25.41
CA LYS A 174 -15.64 -1.84 26.32
C LYS A 174 -14.32 -1.51 27.01
#